data_AF-A0AAC9RPJ0-F1
#
_entry.id   AF-A0AAC9RPJ0-F1
#
_cell.length_a   1.000
_cell.length_b   1.000
_cell.length_c   1.000
_cell.angle_alpha   90.00
_cell.angle_beta   90.00
_cell.angle_gamma   90.00
#
_symmetry.space_group_name_H-M   'P 1'
#
loop_
_entity.id
_entity.type
_entity.pdbx_description
1 polymer ?
#
loop_
_entity_poly.entity_id
_entity_poly.type
_entity_poly.pdbx_seq_one_letter_code
_entity_poly.pdbx_strand_id
1 'polypeptide(L)'
;MKFSKEAVQHYLTLVQDDNPIHVDIVPGQFVVEKVWQILGRDARTYQVVYKCPIWIDEALDIEGKGQTIRVVNKKGDEKLVIRWE
;
A
#
# COMPACT_ATOMS: atom_id res chain seq x y z
N MET A 1 -5.16 0.42 8.47
CA MET A 1 -4.96 -0.92 7.85
C MET A 1 -3.63 -1.52 8.28
N LYS A 2 -3.45 -2.82 8.09
CA LYS A 2 -2.24 -3.59 8.44
C LYS A 2 -2.20 -4.83 7.54
N PHE A 3 -0.99 -5.29 7.20
CA PHE A 3 -0.78 -6.44 6.32
C PHE A 3 0.00 -7.51 7.09
N SER A 4 -0.63 -8.66 7.33
CA SER A 4 0.04 -9.79 7.98
C SER A 4 0.93 -10.52 6.98
N LYS A 5 1.86 -11.32 7.51
CA LYS A 5 2.76 -12.14 6.68
C LYS A 5 1.99 -13.09 5.76
N GLU A 6 0.92 -13.70 6.26
CA GLU A 6 0.10 -14.64 5.50
C GLU A 6 -0.62 -13.93 4.35
N ALA A 7 -1.15 -12.73 4.59
CA ALA A 7 -1.79 -11.93 3.55
C ALA A 7 -0.79 -11.53 2.45
N VAL A 8 0.44 -11.16 2.83
CA VAL A 8 1.50 -10.84 1.88
C VAL A 8 1.91 -12.07 1.07
N GLN A 9 2.13 -13.23 1.71
CA GLN A 9 2.47 -14.47 1.00
C GLN A 9 1.37 -14.92 0.03
N HIS A 10 0.11 -14.81 0.45
CA HIS A 10 -1.03 -15.11 -0.42
C HIS A 10 -1.03 -14.17 -1.64
N TYR A 11 -0.81 -12.87 -1.44
CA TYR A 11 -0.71 -11.91 -2.52
C TYR A 11 0.41 -12.25 -3.51
N LEU A 12 1.63 -12.50 -3.02
CA LEU A 12 2.79 -12.84 -3.84
C LEU A 12 2.54 -14.09 -4.71
N THR A 13 1.83 -15.08 -4.17
CA THR A 13 1.44 -16.28 -4.90
C THR A 13 0.49 -15.97 -6.06
N LEU A 14 -0.44 -15.03 -5.87
CA LEU A 14 -1.41 -14.62 -6.90
C LEU A 14 -0.75 -13.83 -8.03
N VAL A 15 0.17 -12.92 -7.69
CA VAL A 15 0.86 -12.06 -8.67
C VAL A 15 2.16 -12.66 -9.22
N GLN A 16 2.54 -13.85 -8.73
CA GLN A 16 3.76 -14.57 -9.11
C GLN A 16 5.03 -13.71 -8.93
N ASP A 17 5.11 -13.00 -7.80
CA ASP A 17 6.24 -12.14 -7.44
C ASP A 17 7.16 -12.87 -6.47
N ASP A 18 8.29 -13.36 -6.98
CA ASP A 18 9.32 -14.07 -6.22
C ASP A 18 10.40 -13.14 -5.64
N ASN A 19 10.17 -11.83 -5.61
CA ASN A 19 11.17 -10.88 -5.15
C ASN A 19 11.50 -11.11 -3.65
N PRO A 20 12.76 -11.42 -3.30
CA PRO A 20 13.14 -11.83 -1.96
C PRO A 20 13.00 -10.72 -0.90
N ILE A 21 12.80 -9.46 -1.30
CA ILE A 21 12.58 -8.36 -0.33
C ILE A 21 11.24 -8.49 0.41
N HIS A 22 10.28 -9.26 -0.13
CA HIS A 22 8.95 -9.42 0.44
C HIS A 22 8.88 -10.42 1.59
N VAL A 23 10.04 -10.86 2.09
CA VAL A 23 10.15 -11.57 3.37
C VAL A 23 9.74 -10.67 4.54
N ASP A 24 10.08 -9.37 4.46
CA ASP A 24 9.86 -8.39 5.53
C ASP A 24 9.06 -7.15 5.10
N ILE A 25 8.98 -6.88 3.79
CA ILE A 25 8.39 -5.66 3.22
C ILE A 25 7.13 -5.97 2.42
N VAL A 26 6.06 -5.20 2.64
CA VAL A 26 4.81 -5.30 1.87
C VAL A 26 5.02 -4.75 0.45
N PRO A 27 4.61 -5.47 -0.61
CA PRO A 27 4.60 -4.94 -1.98
C PRO A 27 3.80 -3.64 -2.06
N GLY A 28 4.39 -2.60 -2.65
CA GLY A 28 3.72 -1.30 -2.79
C GLY A 28 2.40 -1.36 -3.56
N GLN A 29 2.36 -2.20 -4.60
CA GLN A 29 1.15 -2.49 -5.38
C GLN A 29 0.01 -3.05 -4.53
N PHE A 30 0.30 -3.99 -3.62
CA PHE A 30 -0.70 -4.57 -2.73
C PHE A 30 -1.32 -3.51 -1.81
N VAL A 31 -0.49 -2.58 -1.34
CA VAL A 31 -0.95 -1.46 -0.51
C VAL A 31 -1.89 -0.55 -1.29
N VAL A 32 -1.54 -0.22 -2.54
CA VAL A 32 -2.37 0.62 -3.41
C VAL A 32 -3.72 -0.02 -3.70
N GLU A 33 -3.75 -1.29 -4.08
CA GLU A 33 -4.99 -2.03 -4.33
C GLU A 33 -5.87 -2.09 -3.08
N LYS A 34 -5.25 -2.28 -1.91
CA LYS A 34 -5.98 -2.28 -0.64
C LYS A 34 -6.59 -0.92 -0.32
N VAL A 35 -5.90 0.18 -0.61
CA VAL A 35 -6.43 1.54 -0.44
C VAL A 35 -7.66 1.75 -1.31
N TRP A 36 -7.59 1.38 -2.59
CA TRP A 36 -8.74 1.49 -3.51
C TRP A 36 -9.93 0.66 -3.05
N GLN A 37 -9.67 -0.59 -2.63
CA GLN A 37 -10.68 -1.47 -2.06
C GLN A 37 -11.35 -0.87 -0.82
N ILE A 38 -10.59 -0.32 0.12
CA ILE A 38 -11.11 0.27 1.37
C ILE A 38 -11.95 1.53 1.07
N LEU A 39 -11.50 2.36 0.13
CA LEU A 39 -12.20 3.60 -0.20
C LEU A 39 -13.43 3.38 -1.11
N GLY A 40 -13.61 2.17 -1.65
CA GLY A 40 -14.67 1.87 -2.61
C GLY A 40 -14.55 2.72 -3.88
N ARG A 41 -13.31 3.04 -4.27
CA ARG A 41 -12.99 3.91 -5.41
C ARG A 41 -12.06 3.18 -6.35
N ASP A 42 -12.19 3.49 -7.62
CA ASP A 42 -11.27 3.02 -8.64
C ASP A 42 -11.01 4.18 -9.61
N ALA A 43 -9.74 4.52 -9.80
CA ALA A 43 -9.32 5.56 -10.73
C ALA A 43 -8.73 4.89 -11.96
N ARG A 44 -9.25 5.24 -13.15
CA ARG A 44 -8.74 4.68 -14.43
C ARG A 44 -7.25 4.96 -14.63
N THR A 45 -6.80 6.11 -14.16
CA THR A 45 -5.41 6.55 -14.23
C THR A 45 -5.03 7.22 -12.92
N TYR A 46 -3.91 6.80 -12.34
CA TYR A 46 -3.36 7.41 -11.14
C TYR A 46 -1.84 7.29 -11.11
N GLN A 47 -1.21 8.13 -10.30
CA GLN A 47 0.22 8.12 -10.02
C GLN A 47 0.45 7.70 -8.58
N VAL A 48 1.50 6.91 -8.34
CA VAL A 48 1.91 6.49 -7.00
C VAL A 48 3.35 6.93 -6.77
N VAL A 49 3.59 7.60 -5.64
CA VAL A 49 4.93 7.96 -5.17
C VAL A 49 5.23 7.13 -3.93
N TYR A 50 6.11 6.14 -4.07
CA TYR A 50 6.62 5.33 -2.95
C TYR A 50 7.79 6.07 -2.28
N LYS A 51 7.69 6.31 -0.97
CA LYS A 51 8.68 7.12 -0.23
C LYS A 51 9.55 6.28 0.70
N CYS A 52 8.94 5.35 1.42
CA CYS A 52 9.63 4.50 2.38
C CYS A 52 9.06 3.07 2.36
N PRO A 53 9.88 2.06 2.72
CA PRO A 53 9.38 0.71 2.90
C PRO A 53 8.24 0.64 3.91
N ILE A 54 7.32 -0.28 3.63
CA ILE A 54 6.21 -0.64 4.53
C ILE A 54 6.54 -2.02 5.07
N TRP A 55 6.75 -2.12 6.37
CA TRP A 55 7.07 -3.40 6.99
C TRP A 55 5.82 -4.24 7.14
N ILE A 56 5.98 -5.56 7.07
CA ILE A 56 4.91 -6.49 7.45
C ILE A 56 4.50 -6.17 8.89
N ASP A 57 3.20 -6.27 9.13
CA ASP A 57 2.55 -5.94 10.38
C ASP A 57 2.62 -4.47 10.84
N GLU A 58 3.17 -3.57 10.02
CA GLU A 58 3.14 -2.13 10.27
C GLU A 58 1.70 -1.60 10.20
N ALA A 59 1.32 -0.81 11.21
CA ALA A 59 0.02 -0.16 11.26
C ALA A 59 0.05 1.13 10.44
N LEU A 60 -0.87 1.22 9.48
CA LEU A 60 -0.99 2.32 8.52
C LEU A 60 -2.34 3.00 8.63
N ASP A 61 -2.38 4.31 8.45
CA ASP A 61 -3.59 5.09 8.31
C ASP A 61 -3.69 5.65 6.88
N ILE A 62 -4.92 5.88 6.42
CA ILE A 62 -5.21 6.43 5.10
C ILE A 62 -5.77 7.83 5.32
N GLU A 63 -5.09 8.82 4.77
CA GLU A 63 -5.50 10.22 4.83
C GLU A 63 -5.86 10.71 3.43
N GLY A 64 -7.12 11.12 3.22
CA GLY A 64 -7.62 11.59 1.93
C GLY A 64 -7.90 13.09 1.94
N LYS A 65 -7.42 13.81 0.92
CA LYS A 65 -7.80 15.21 0.66
C LYS A 65 -7.93 15.45 -0.84
N GLY A 66 -9.15 15.71 -1.31
CA GLY A 66 -9.44 15.90 -2.73
C GLY A 66 -9.01 14.68 -3.56
N GLN A 67 -8.13 14.91 -4.54
CA GLN A 67 -7.57 13.90 -5.44
C GLN A 67 -6.20 13.36 -4.97
N THR A 68 -5.90 13.47 -3.69
CA THR A 68 -4.68 12.94 -3.09
C THR A 68 -5.01 12.05 -1.91
N ILE A 69 -4.41 10.86 -1.90
CA ILE A 69 -4.42 9.95 -0.76
C ILE A 69 -2.97 9.79 -0.26
N ARG A 70 -2.78 9.88 1.05
CA ARG A 70 -1.53 9.60 1.73
C ARG A 70 -1.72 8.37 2.60
N VAL A 71 -0.75 7.47 2.56
CA VAL A 71 -0.67 6.34 3.48
C VAL A 71 0.46 6.65 4.46
N VAL A 72 0.12 6.77 5.73
CA VAL A 72 1.04 7.16 6.79
C VAL A 72 1.14 6.06 7.84
N ASN A 73 2.28 5.92 8.52
CA ASN A 73 2.37 5.06 9.69
C ASN A 73 2.03 5.82 10.99
N LYS A 74 2.03 5.11 12.12
CA LYS A 74 1.78 5.70 13.44
C LYS A 74 2.81 6.74 13.90
N LYS A 75 3.97 6.85 13.24
CA LYS A 75 4.99 7.87 13.50
C LYS A 75 4.77 9.14 12.67
N GLY A 76 3.80 9.12 11.74
CA GLY A 76 3.56 10.20 10.78
C GLY A 76 4.44 10.11 9.53
N ASP A 77 5.19 9.03 9.33
CA ASP A 77 5.98 8.83 8.12
C ASP A 77 5.04 8.55 6.95
N GLU A 78 5.12 9.39 5.92
CA GLU A 78 4.42 9.14 4.66
C GLU A 78 5.08 8.01 3.89
N LYS A 79 4.39 6.87 3.79
CA LYS A 79 4.90 5.67 3.12
C LYS A 79 4.71 5.72 1.62
N LEU A 80 3.52 6.10 1.19
CA LEU A 80 3.22 6.35 -0.21
C LEU A 80 2.12 7.40 -0.38
N VAL A 81 2.08 7.99 -1.58
CA VAL A 81 1.09 8.98 -1.97
C VAL A 81 0.49 8.58 -3.30
N ILE A 82 -0.84 8.55 -3.38
CA ILE A 82 -1.59 8.26 -4.60
C ILE A 82 -2.27 9.55 -5.06
N ARG A 83 -2.17 9.87 -6.34
CA ARG A 83 -2.80 11.05 -6.96
C ARG A 83 -3.48 10.65 -8.25
N TRP A 84 -4.64 11.23 -8.52
CA TRP A 84 -5.36 11.03 -9.77
C TRP A 84 -5.89 12.36 -10.29
N GLU A 85 -6.28 12.38 -11.56
CA GLU A 85 -6.88 13.53 -12.25
C GLU A 85 -8.41 13.47 -12.27
#